data_AF-A0A5N9CRH6-F1
#
_entry.id   AF-A0A5N9CRH6-F1
#
_cell.length_a   1.000
_cell.length_b   1.000
_cell.length_c   1.000
_cell.angle_alpha   90.00
_cell.angle_beta   90.00
_cell.angle_gamma   90.00
#
_symmetry.space_group_name_H-M   'P 1'
#
loop_
_entity.id
_entity.type
_entity.pdbx_description
1 polymer ?
#
loop_
_entity_poly.entity_id
_entity_poly.type
_entity_poly.pdbx_seq_one_letter_code
_entity_poly.pdbx_strand_id
1 'polypeptide(L)'
;VASQEVINDDDYIDHKRFEIEERCADMIATQQPMAGDLRAIIALLHIVVELERMGDYAEGIAKISISMGGDPPLKPLIDIPRMAEKATTMLNDSIDSLLNRDMVKANAVCLADDEVDELYNQVYRELILFMVQDPETIQKATYLLWVAHDLERIADRATNIAERVIFLVTGKLVEINVSKY
;
A
#
# COMPACT_ATOMS: atom_id res chain seq x y z
N VAL A 1 -2.47 15.11 16.75
CA VAL A 1 -3.75 14.44 17.10
C VAL A 1 -4.04 13.37 16.07
N ALA A 2 -4.31 13.73 14.80
CA ALA A 2 -4.51 12.75 13.73
C ALA A 2 -3.39 11.69 13.60
N SER A 3 -2.10 12.10 13.60
CA SER A 3 -1.00 11.12 13.50
C SER A 3 -0.94 10.15 14.69
N GLN A 4 -1.36 10.56 15.88
CA GLN A 4 -1.38 9.66 17.05
C GLN A 4 -2.55 8.66 16.96
N GLU A 5 -3.67 9.09 16.39
CA GLU A 5 -4.82 8.20 16.15
C GLU A 5 -4.42 7.10 15.16
N VAL A 6 -3.78 7.46 14.04
CA VAL A 6 -3.28 6.47 13.05
C VAL A 6 -2.34 5.45 13.71
N ILE A 7 -1.42 5.88 14.57
CA ILE A 7 -0.50 4.98 15.28
C ILE A 7 -1.27 4.01 16.20
N ASN A 8 -2.29 4.50 16.91
CA ASN A 8 -3.05 3.68 17.83
C ASN A 8 -4.01 2.70 17.11
N ASP A 9 -4.47 3.07 15.91
CA ASP A 9 -5.39 2.25 15.11
C ASP A 9 -4.67 1.10 14.39
N ASP A 10 -3.33 1.10 14.34
CA ASP A 10 -2.54 0.04 13.71
C ASP A 10 -2.75 -1.33 14.40
N ASP A 11 -2.73 -1.36 15.74
CA ASP A 11 -3.04 -2.56 16.55
C ASP A 11 -4.40 -3.18 16.18
N TYR A 12 -5.38 -2.34 15.82
CA TYR A 12 -6.69 -2.82 15.40
C TYR A 12 -6.64 -3.55 14.05
N ILE A 13 -5.87 -3.03 13.09
CA ILE A 13 -5.68 -3.67 11.78
C ILE A 13 -4.96 -5.00 11.96
N ASP A 14 -3.96 -5.04 12.82
CA ASP A 14 -3.18 -6.21 13.16
C ASP A 14 -4.05 -7.35 13.72
N HIS A 15 -4.93 -7.01 14.66
CA HIS A 15 -5.92 -7.94 15.21
C HIS A 15 -6.93 -8.42 14.16
N LYS A 16 -7.34 -7.53 13.24
CA LYS A 16 -8.26 -7.90 12.15
C LYS A 16 -7.63 -8.88 11.18
N ARG A 17 -6.33 -8.79 10.91
CA ARG A 17 -5.62 -9.80 10.12
C ARG A 17 -5.77 -11.18 10.75
N PHE A 18 -5.42 -11.32 12.03
CA PHE A 18 -5.49 -12.61 12.72
C PHE A 18 -6.93 -13.17 12.78
N GLU A 19 -7.93 -12.33 13.03
CA GLU A 19 -9.33 -12.75 13.04
C GLU A 19 -9.78 -13.32 11.68
N ILE A 20 -9.35 -12.69 10.58
CA ILE A 20 -9.69 -13.15 9.23
C ILE A 20 -8.94 -14.43 8.88
N GLU A 21 -7.67 -14.54 9.24
CA GLU A 21 -6.87 -15.76 9.03
C GLU A 21 -7.44 -16.97 9.78
N GLU A 22 -7.84 -16.79 11.04
CA GLU A 22 -8.47 -17.83 11.85
C GLU A 22 -9.79 -18.30 11.22
N ARG A 23 -10.64 -17.35 10.78
CA ARG A 23 -11.89 -17.69 10.07
C ARG A 23 -11.64 -18.45 8.77
N CYS A 24 -10.61 -18.08 8.02
CA CYS A 24 -10.22 -18.80 6.81
C CYS A 24 -9.80 -20.24 7.13
N ALA A 25 -9.00 -20.44 8.19
CA ALA A 25 -8.58 -21.76 8.65
C ALA A 25 -9.78 -22.61 9.10
N ASP A 26 -10.70 -22.03 9.87
CA ASP A 26 -11.92 -22.68 10.33
C ASP A 26 -12.82 -23.09 9.15
N MET A 27 -12.98 -22.23 8.15
CA MET A 27 -13.74 -22.55 6.94
C MET A 27 -13.13 -23.73 6.19
N ILE A 28 -11.80 -23.77 6.06
CA ILE A 28 -11.11 -24.91 5.43
C ILE A 28 -11.34 -26.20 6.23
N ALA A 29 -11.16 -26.14 7.55
CA ALA A 29 -11.25 -27.30 8.42
C ALA A 29 -12.67 -27.87 8.54
N THR A 30 -13.68 -26.99 8.63
CA THR A 30 -15.05 -27.38 8.94
C THR A 30 -15.93 -27.57 7.71
N GLN A 31 -15.67 -26.85 6.61
CA GLN A 31 -16.55 -26.85 5.44
C GLN A 31 -15.98 -27.58 4.22
N GLN A 32 -14.68 -27.93 4.23
CA GLN A 32 -14.01 -28.62 3.11
C GLN A 32 -14.28 -27.95 1.73
N PRO A 33 -14.02 -26.63 1.61
CA PRO A 33 -14.33 -25.87 0.40
C PRO A 33 -13.57 -26.42 -0.80
N MET A 34 -14.21 -26.38 -1.97
CA MET A 34 -13.63 -26.93 -3.21
C MET A 34 -13.48 -25.86 -4.29
N ALA A 35 -12.50 -26.06 -5.17
CA ALA A 35 -12.27 -25.28 -6.39
C ALA A 35 -12.33 -23.75 -6.14
N GLY A 36 -13.43 -23.10 -6.54
CA GLY A 36 -13.60 -21.65 -6.45
C GLY A 36 -13.63 -21.12 -5.02
N ASP A 37 -14.24 -21.87 -4.09
CA ASP A 37 -14.36 -21.44 -2.69
C ASP A 37 -13.01 -21.52 -1.97
N LEU A 38 -12.27 -22.62 -2.19
CA LEU A 38 -10.91 -22.75 -1.66
C LEU A 38 -9.99 -21.67 -2.25
N ARG A 39 -10.14 -21.36 -3.52
CA ARG A 39 -9.38 -20.29 -4.17
C ARG A 39 -9.68 -18.92 -3.58
N ALA A 40 -10.95 -18.62 -3.28
CA ALA A 40 -11.35 -17.39 -2.62
C ALA A 40 -10.70 -17.26 -1.23
N ILE A 41 -10.71 -18.34 -0.45
CA ILE A 41 -10.09 -18.35 0.88
C ILE A 41 -8.58 -18.13 0.78
N ILE A 42 -7.89 -18.81 -0.15
CA ILE A 42 -6.45 -18.63 -0.37
C ILE A 42 -6.14 -17.19 -0.80
N ALA A 43 -6.92 -16.62 -1.72
CA ALA A 43 -6.73 -15.23 -2.15
C ALA A 43 -6.89 -14.25 -0.98
N LEU A 44 -7.91 -14.45 -0.13
CA LEU A 44 -8.16 -13.62 1.04
C LEU A 44 -7.04 -13.71 2.08
N LEU A 45 -6.50 -14.90 2.34
CA LEU A 45 -5.34 -15.09 3.22
C LEU A 45 -4.12 -14.30 2.77
N HIS A 46 -3.91 -14.12 1.47
CA HIS A 46 -2.86 -13.25 0.96
C HIS A 46 -3.23 -11.76 1.07
N ILE A 47 -4.43 -11.39 0.64
CA ILE A 47 -4.89 -10.00 0.60
C ILE A 47 -4.90 -9.38 2.00
N VAL A 48 -5.27 -10.13 3.03
CA VAL A 48 -5.32 -9.60 4.40
C VAL A 48 -3.93 -9.23 4.94
N VAL A 49 -2.88 -9.95 4.51
CA VAL A 49 -1.50 -9.58 4.83
C VAL A 49 -1.12 -8.29 4.12
N GLU A 50 -1.47 -8.13 2.83
CA GLU A 50 -1.18 -6.90 2.10
C GLU A 50 -1.85 -5.67 2.74
N LEU A 51 -3.09 -5.84 3.23
CA LEU A 51 -3.82 -4.78 3.94
C LEU A 51 -3.19 -4.40 5.28
N GLU A 52 -2.70 -5.39 6.05
CA GLU A 52 -1.98 -5.10 7.29
C GLU A 52 -0.66 -4.37 7.00
N ARG A 53 0.10 -4.80 5.99
CA ARG A 53 1.34 -4.11 5.58
C ARG A 53 1.09 -2.64 5.20
N MET A 54 -0.05 -2.33 4.56
CA MET A 54 -0.44 -0.94 4.29
C MET A 54 -0.70 -0.15 5.57
N GLY A 55 -1.24 -0.78 6.61
CA GLY A 55 -1.37 -0.24 7.96
C GLY A 55 -0.01 0.18 8.53
N ASP A 56 0.97 -0.73 8.54
CA ASP A 56 2.34 -0.45 8.98
C ASP A 56 2.95 0.76 8.27
N TYR A 57 2.76 0.89 6.95
CA TYR A 57 3.27 2.03 6.18
C TYR A 57 2.56 3.34 6.55
N ALA A 58 1.25 3.32 6.79
CA ALA A 58 0.52 4.48 7.27
C ALA A 58 0.97 4.90 8.69
N GLU A 59 1.23 3.92 9.56
CA GLU A 59 1.80 4.11 10.89
C GLU A 59 3.20 4.75 10.82
N GLY A 60 4.04 4.29 9.89
CA GLY A 60 5.35 4.86 9.57
C GLY A 60 5.28 6.33 9.17
N ILE A 61 4.39 6.67 8.23
CA ILE A 61 4.14 8.06 7.81
C ILE A 61 3.68 8.92 8.98
N ALA A 62 2.82 8.39 9.85
CA ALA A 62 2.33 9.11 11.02
C ALA A 62 3.45 9.40 12.04
N LYS A 63 4.35 8.43 12.30
CA LYS A 63 5.54 8.61 13.14
C LYS A 63 6.49 9.65 12.56
N ILE A 64 6.69 9.67 11.24
CA ILE A 64 7.50 10.67 10.56
C ILE A 64 6.87 12.06 10.68
N SER A 65 5.55 12.16 10.47
CA SER A 65 4.80 13.41 10.62
C SER A 65 4.98 14.02 12.02
N ILE A 66 4.95 13.20 13.08
CA ILE A 66 5.24 13.67 14.46
C ILE A 66 6.70 14.11 14.59
N SER A 67 7.63 13.36 14.01
CA SER A 67 9.07 13.63 14.08
C SER A 67 9.47 14.92 13.35
N MET A 68 8.74 15.31 12.29
CA MET A 68 8.91 16.59 11.59
C MET A 68 8.46 17.79 12.43
N GLY A 69 7.61 17.59 13.44
CA GLY A 69 7.15 18.64 14.34
C GLY A 69 6.34 19.74 13.65
N GLY A 70 6.41 20.95 14.20
CA GLY A 70 5.71 22.14 13.67
C GLY A 70 6.56 23.02 12.75
N ASP A 71 7.76 22.57 12.39
CA ASP A 71 8.64 23.32 11.51
C ASP A 71 8.04 23.42 10.09
N PRO A 72 8.31 24.52 9.37
CA PRO A 72 7.98 24.59 7.96
C PRO A 72 8.61 23.42 7.18
N PRO A 73 7.87 22.82 6.22
CA PRO A 73 8.41 21.77 5.38
C PRO A 73 9.57 22.31 4.55
N LEU A 74 10.50 21.42 4.18
CA LEU A 74 11.66 21.75 3.34
C LEU A 74 11.25 22.43 2.03
N LYS A 75 10.12 21.99 1.46
CA LYS A 75 9.54 22.49 0.23
C LYS A 75 8.01 22.48 0.32
N PRO A 76 7.29 23.21 -0.57
CA PRO A 76 5.86 23.01 -0.75
C PRO A 76 5.53 21.54 -1.03
N LEU A 77 4.59 20.98 -0.28
CA LEU A 77 4.16 19.59 -0.42
C LEU A 77 3.12 19.50 -1.55
N ILE A 78 3.60 19.23 -2.77
CA ILE A 78 2.74 19.05 -3.95
C ILE A 78 2.72 17.58 -4.35
N ASP A 79 3.90 16.98 -4.55
CA ASP A 79 4.01 15.62 -5.08
C ASP A 79 3.66 14.55 -4.03
N ILE A 80 4.02 14.76 -2.75
CA ILE A 80 3.69 13.83 -1.66
C ILE A 80 2.16 13.65 -1.50
N PRO A 81 1.35 14.73 -1.38
CA PRO A 81 -0.11 14.58 -1.38
C PRO A 81 -0.67 13.90 -2.64
N ARG A 82 -0.07 14.18 -3.82
CA ARG A 82 -0.49 13.56 -5.08
C ARG A 82 -0.19 12.05 -5.11
N MET A 83 0.94 11.62 -4.56
CA MET A 83 1.25 10.19 -4.36
C MET A 83 0.24 9.55 -3.40
N ALA A 84 -0.07 10.21 -2.28
CA ALA A 84 -1.03 9.70 -1.30
C ALA A 84 -2.43 9.51 -1.90
N GLU A 85 -2.91 10.48 -2.69
CA GLU A 85 -4.20 10.39 -3.37
C GLU A 85 -4.24 9.22 -4.36
N LYS A 86 -3.16 9.02 -5.14
CA LYS A 86 -3.06 7.90 -6.09
C LYS A 86 -3.00 6.55 -5.39
N ALA A 87 -2.12 6.38 -4.41
CA ALA A 87 -2.00 5.14 -3.66
C ALA A 87 -3.34 4.79 -2.97
N THR A 88 -4.03 5.77 -2.40
CA THR A 88 -5.37 5.58 -1.80
C THR A 88 -6.42 5.18 -2.84
N THR A 89 -6.36 5.78 -4.04
CA THR A 89 -7.25 5.40 -5.15
C THR A 89 -6.99 3.97 -5.60
N MET A 90 -5.72 3.57 -5.75
CA MET A 90 -5.34 2.20 -6.10
C MET A 90 -5.81 1.18 -5.06
N LEU A 91 -5.68 1.50 -3.77
CA LEU A 91 -6.24 0.68 -2.70
C LEU A 91 -7.76 0.51 -2.85
N ASN A 92 -8.50 1.62 -2.96
CA ASN A 92 -9.96 1.57 -3.11
C ASN A 92 -10.38 0.77 -4.35
N ASP A 93 -9.68 0.96 -5.47
CA ASP A 93 -9.97 0.27 -6.70
C ASP A 93 -9.60 -1.22 -6.66
N SER A 94 -8.53 -1.59 -5.97
CA SER A 94 -8.17 -3.00 -5.76
C SER A 94 -9.22 -3.72 -4.91
N ILE A 95 -9.75 -3.07 -3.86
CA ILE A 95 -10.81 -3.62 -3.02
C ILE A 95 -12.14 -3.70 -3.77
N ASP A 96 -12.50 -2.67 -4.54
CA ASP A 96 -13.70 -2.73 -5.37
C ASP A 96 -13.60 -3.82 -6.46
N SER A 97 -12.40 -4.02 -7.02
CA SER A 97 -12.16 -5.13 -7.95
C SER A 97 -12.33 -6.50 -7.29
N LEU A 98 -11.92 -6.65 -6.02
CA LEU A 98 -12.11 -7.87 -5.24
C LEU A 98 -13.60 -8.15 -4.99
N LEU A 99 -14.34 -7.15 -4.51
CA LEU A 99 -15.76 -7.29 -4.18
C LEU A 99 -16.60 -7.66 -5.41
N ASN A 100 -16.31 -7.05 -6.56
CA ASN A 100 -17.03 -7.29 -7.81
C ASN A 100 -16.42 -8.40 -8.68
N ARG A 101 -15.29 -8.98 -8.27
CA ARG A 101 -14.50 -9.92 -9.08
C ARG A 101 -14.17 -9.34 -10.47
N ASP A 102 -13.89 -8.05 -10.52
CA ASP A 102 -13.67 -7.30 -11.75
C ASP A 102 -12.19 -7.34 -12.16
N MET A 103 -11.88 -8.23 -13.10
CA MET A 103 -10.54 -8.39 -13.64
C MET A 103 -10.08 -7.16 -14.43
N VAL A 104 -10.99 -6.43 -15.09
CA VAL A 104 -10.62 -5.24 -15.88
C VAL A 104 -10.15 -4.15 -14.93
N LYS A 105 -10.89 -3.95 -13.83
CA LYS A 105 -10.52 -3.01 -12.78
C LYS A 105 -9.22 -3.40 -12.08
N ALA A 106 -9.02 -4.69 -11.78
CA ALA A 106 -7.76 -5.17 -11.22
C ALA A 106 -6.55 -4.88 -12.14
N ASN A 107 -6.66 -5.12 -13.45
CA ASN A 107 -5.59 -4.77 -14.39
C ASN A 107 -5.33 -3.25 -14.44
N ALA A 108 -6.37 -2.43 -14.33
CA ALA A 108 -6.21 -0.98 -14.29
C ALA A 108 -5.42 -0.51 -13.06
N VAL A 109 -5.57 -1.18 -11.91
CA VAL A 109 -4.75 -0.91 -10.71
C VAL A 109 -3.27 -1.19 -11.00
N CYS A 110 -2.94 -2.35 -11.58
CA CYS A 110 -1.55 -2.69 -11.91
C CYS A 110 -0.89 -1.71 -12.89
N LEU A 111 -1.68 -1.06 -13.77
CA LEU A 111 -1.18 -0.05 -14.70
C LEU A 111 -1.03 1.34 -14.05
N ALA A 112 -1.81 1.62 -13.01
CA ALA A 112 -1.75 2.89 -12.29
C ALA A 112 -0.48 3.02 -11.41
N ASP A 113 0.14 1.89 -11.07
CA ASP A 113 1.38 1.82 -10.27
C ASP A 113 2.55 2.54 -10.94
N ASP A 114 2.68 2.43 -12.27
CA ASP A 114 3.70 3.14 -13.06
C ASP A 114 3.68 4.65 -12.79
N GLU A 115 2.49 5.24 -12.56
CA GLU A 115 2.36 6.67 -12.27
C GLU A 115 2.84 7.04 -10.87
N VAL A 116 2.73 6.12 -9.90
CA VAL A 116 3.26 6.31 -8.54
C VAL A 116 4.77 6.15 -8.54
N ASP A 117 5.30 5.16 -9.27
CA ASP A 117 6.74 4.96 -9.49
C ASP A 117 7.42 6.20 -10.10
N GLU A 118 6.81 6.79 -11.13
CA GLU A 118 7.31 8.01 -11.75
C GLU A 118 7.34 9.19 -10.77
N LEU A 119 6.28 9.34 -9.98
CA LEU A 119 6.19 10.37 -8.94
C LEU A 119 7.24 10.17 -7.85
N TYR A 120 7.41 8.95 -7.36
CA TYR A 120 8.43 8.61 -6.38
C TYR A 120 9.82 8.98 -6.89
N ASN A 121 10.15 8.60 -8.14
CA ASN A 121 11.43 8.92 -8.77
C ASN A 121 11.64 10.43 -8.96
N GLN A 122 10.57 11.20 -9.21
CA GLN A 122 10.64 12.66 -9.27
C GLN A 122 10.99 13.24 -7.89
N VAL A 123 10.24 12.84 -6.85
CA VAL A 123 10.46 13.28 -5.46
C VAL A 123 11.86 12.93 -4.99
N TYR A 124 12.30 11.69 -5.25
CA TYR A 124 13.64 11.22 -4.92
C TYR A 124 14.72 12.15 -5.47
N ARG A 125 14.70 12.41 -6.79
CA ARG A 125 15.71 13.26 -7.45
C ARG A 125 15.72 14.68 -6.90
N GLU A 126 14.55 15.24 -6.64
CA GLU A 126 14.44 16.59 -6.09
C GLU A 126 14.98 16.69 -4.67
N LEU A 127 14.64 15.73 -3.79
CA LEU A 127 15.13 15.71 -2.42
C LEU A 127 16.65 15.54 -2.36
N ILE A 128 17.24 14.72 -3.23
CA ILE A 128 18.70 14.59 -3.34
C ILE A 128 19.34 15.93 -3.74
N LEU A 129 18.72 16.70 -4.65
CA LEU A 129 19.25 18.01 -5.03
C LEU A 129 19.27 18.99 -3.84
N PHE A 130 18.24 19.00 -2.99
CA PHE A 130 18.25 19.79 -1.75
C PHE A 130 19.41 19.37 -0.84
N MET A 131 19.60 18.07 -0.61
CA MET A 131 20.69 17.54 0.24
C MET A 131 22.08 17.92 -0.27
N VAL A 132 22.28 17.94 -1.60
CA VAL A 132 23.55 18.31 -2.23
C VAL A 132 23.80 19.81 -2.14
N GLN A 133 22.76 20.64 -2.26
CA GLN A 133 22.88 22.10 -2.22
C GLN A 133 23.13 22.61 -0.80
N ASP A 134 22.49 22.03 0.20
CA ASP A 134 22.59 22.44 1.59
C ASP A 134 22.52 21.23 2.54
N PRO A 135 23.64 20.85 3.20
CA PRO A 135 23.68 19.77 4.17
C PRO A 135 22.72 19.93 5.36
N GLU A 136 22.30 21.15 5.71
CA GLU A 136 21.31 21.37 6.78
C GLU A 136 19.93 20.80 6.42
N THR A 137 19.65 20.60 5.13
CA THR A 137 18.38 20.04 4.64
C THR A 137 18.28 18.53 4.76
N ILE A 138 19.40 17.83 5.02
CA ILE A 138 19.49 16.36 4.96
C ILE A 138 18.40 15.69 5.78
N GLN A 139 18.24 16.08 7.05
CA GLN A 139 17.26 15.45 7.93
C GLN A 139 15.82 15.60 7.42
N LYS A 140 15.42 16.81 7.01
CA LYS A 140 14.05 17.07 6.51
C LYS A 140 13.80 16.37 5.18
N ALA A 141 14.81 16.34 4.30
CA ALA A 141 14.74 15.64 3.04
C ALA A 141 14.64 14.11 3.24
N THR A 142 15.35 13.55 4.21
CA THR A 142 15.24 12.12 4.57
C THR A 142 13.85 11.75 5.05
N TYR A 143 13.22 12.57 5.89
CA TYR A 143 11.83 12.33 6.33
C TYR A 143 10.85 12.30 5.16
N LEU A 144 10.93 13.28 4.25
CA LEU A 144 10.08 13.29 3.05
C LEU A 144 10.35 12.11 2.12
N LEU A 145 11.61 11.66 2.03
CA LEU A 145 11.96 10.50 1.23
C LEU A 145 11.34 9.22 1.81
N TRP A 146 11.34 9.06 3.14
CA TRP A 146 10.71 7.91 3.79
C TRP A 146 9.20 7.92 3.59
N VAL A 147 8.55 9.08 3.71
CA VAL A 147 7.11 9.21 3.40
C VAL A 147 6.82 8.84 1.94
N ALA A 148 7.65 9.31 0.99
CA ALA A 148 7.48 8.97 -0.42
C ALA A 148 7.62 7.46 -0.67
N HIS A 149 8.60 6.83 -0.03
CA HIS A 149 8.83 5.40 -0.10
C HIS A 149 7.64 4.62 0.47
N ASP A 150 7.14 4.98 1.66
CA ASP A 150 6.01 4.29 2.28
C ASP A 150 4.73 4.41 1.43
N LEU A 151 4.54 5.53 0.73
CA LEU A 151 3.45 5.71 -0.24
C LEU A 151 3.60 4.83 -1.49
N GLU A 152 4.82 4.67 -2.02
CA GLU A 152 5.11 3.73 -3.11
C GLU A 152 4.83 2.29 -2.66
N ARG A 153 5.25 1.93 -1.44
CA ARG A 153 4.94 0.60 -0.88
C ARG A 153 3.45 0.33 -0.78
N ILE A 154 2.65 1.31 -0.39
CA ILE A 154 1.18 1.17 -0.36
C ILE A 154 0.64 0.92 -1.78
N ALA A 155 1.15 1.60 -2.81
CA ALA A 155 0.75 1.37 -4.20
C ALA A 155 1.11 -0.05 -4.67
N ASP A 156 2.32 -0.51 -4.38
CA ASP A 156 2.79 -1.88 -4.66
C ASP A 156 1.94 -2.94 -3.95
N ARG A 157 1.57 -2.71 -2.67
CA ARG A 157 0.62 -3.61 -1.96
C ARG A 157 -0.75 -3.64 -2.67
N ALA A 158 -1.22 -2.53 -3.25
CA ALA A 158 -2.50 -2.50 -3.98
C ALA A 158 -2.42 -3.29 -5.30
N THR A 159 -1.27 -3.24 -5.98
CA THR A 159 -0.98 -4.10 -7.15
C THR A 159 -1.02 -5.58 -6.76
N ASN A 160 -0.42 -5.98 -5.64
CA ASN A 160 -0.48 -7.37 -5.16
C ASN A 160 -1.92 -7.84 -4.88
N ILE A 161 -2.77 -6.97 -4.30
CA ILE A 161 -4.19 -7.27 -4.11
C ILE A 161 -4.87 -7.49 -5.47
N ALA A 162 -4.63 -6.61 -6.45
CA ALA A 162 -5.18 -6.73 -7.79
C ALA A 162 -4.76 -8.03 -8.50
N GLU A 163 -3.50 -8.44 -8.38
CA GLU A 163 -3.02 -9.72 -8.90
C GLU A 163 -3.74 -10.92 -8.26
N ARG A 164 -4.02 -10.84 -6.94
CA ARG A 164 -4.81 -11.87 -6.24
C ARG A 164 -6.26 -11.91 -6.72
N VAL A 165 -6.84 -10.78 -7.11
CA VAL A 165 -8.17 -10.74 -7.76
C VAL A 165 -8.14 -11.42 -9.13
N ILE A 166 -7.10 -11.19 -9.93
CA ILE A 166 -6.94 -11.85 -11.22
C ILE A 166 -6.79 -13.37 -11.04
N PHE A 167 -6.01 -13.80 -10.04
CA PHE A 167 -5.93 -15.20 -9.65
C PHE A 167 -7.29 -15.76 -9.24
N LEU A 168 -8.05 -15.04 -8.41
CA LEU A 168 -9.38 -15.45 -7.95
C LEU A 168 -10.30 -15.77 -9.14
N VAL A 169 -10.33 -14.89 -10.14
CA VAL A 169 -11.19 -15.02 -11.32
C VAL A 169 -10.68 -16.10 -12.28
N THR A 170 -9.39 -16.11 -12.60
CA THR A 170 -8.82 -16.95 -13.67
C THR A 170 -8.35 -18.33 -13.20
N GLY A 171 -8.01 -18.45 -11.91
CA GLY A 171 -7.30 -19.60 -11.35
C GLY A 171 -5.82 -19.67 -11.71
N LYS A 172 -5.25 -18.63 -12.32
CA LYS A 172 -3.84 -18.56 -12.69
C LYS A 172 -3.14 -17.46 -11.89
N LEU A 173 -2.00 -17.81 -11.30
CA LEU A 173 -1.08 -16.82 -10.76
C LEU A 173 -0.40 -16.14 -11.94
N VAL A 174 -0.59 -14.84 -12.06
CA VAL A 174 0.03 -14.01 -13.08
C VAL A 174 0.68 -12.86 -12.33
N GLU A 175 2.00 -12.73 -12.47
CA GLU A 175 2.70 -11.50 -12.09
C GLU A 175 2.51 -10.50 -13.23
N ILE A 176 1.87 -9.39 -12.95
CA ILE A 176 1.58 -8.33 -13.92
C ILE A 176 2.43 -7.13 -13.52
N ASN A 177 3.44 -6.86 -14.36
CA ASN A 177 4.47 -5.83 -14.18
C ASN A 177 5.48 -6.14 -13.07
N VAL A 178 6.61 -6.75 -13.46
CA VAL A 178 7.84 -6.60 -12.68
C VAL A 178 8.43 -5.25 -13.08
N SER A 179 8.26 -4.23 -12.23
CA SER A 179 9.14 -3.06 -12.26
C SER A 179 10.56 -3.59 -12.01
N LYS A 180 11.32 -3.78 -13.10
CA LYS A 180 12.71 -4.22 -13.04
C LYS A 180 13.55 -3.04 -12.59
N TYR A 181 13.73 -2.93 -11.28
CA TYR A 181 14.79 -2.14 -10.67
C TYR A 181 16.16 -2.48 -11.29
#